data_AF-A0A662EJD1-F1
#
_entry.id   AF-A0A662EJD1-F1
#
_cell.length_a   1.000
_cell.length_b   1.000
_cell.length_c   1.000
_cell.angle_alpha   90.00
_cell.angle_beta   90.00
_cell.angle_gamma   90.00
#
_symmetry.space_group_name_H-M   'P 1'
#
loop_
_entity.id
_entity.type
_entity.pdbx_description
1 polymer ?
#
loop_
_entity_poly.entity_id
_entity_poly.type
_entity_poly.pdbx_seq_one_letter_code
_entity_poly.pdbx_strand_id
1 'polypeptide(L)'
;MGLFAAGGKGATSRRTPDELAQLAGGAALDPEPLIYASRMTAKVDSACLQDGYQIYHHVFFFDREGRWCVVQQGMDPTTRMARRYHWISEGLSSFVEEPHKAVVGEKRREVLNLVAREAAPARETIPELVARPPEETLEELRRIPTLVMPHRHRIVSPADLSPRGMRKVLLSLYERAPRDFQEVLATPGLGPKSLRALALVSELIWGAPASIRDPARFAYAHGGKDGTPYPVDRATYDKTIASLRKAILQAKVGRRDRLEALRRLHRLFPPGP
;
A
#
# COMPACT_ATOMS: atom_id res chain seq x y z
N MET A 1 27.82 6.40 -2.13
CA MET A 1 26.61 5.61 -1.84
C MET A 1 25.56 5.87 -2.91
N GLY A 2 24.94 4.84 -3.49
CA GLY A 2 23.97 4.99 -4.58
C GLY A 2 22.57 4.45 -4.30
N LEU A 3 22.35 3.82 -3.15
CA LEU A 3 21.06 3.28 -2.71
C LEU A 3 20.81 3.73 -1.27
N PHE A 4 19.61 4.25 -1.03
CA PHE A 4 19.15 4.78 0.24
C PHE A 4 17.91 4.00 0.70
N ALA A 5 17.69 3.92 2.01
CA ALA A 5 16.56 3.23 2.59
C ALA A 5 15.96 4.05 3.74
N ALA A 6 14.64 4.15 3.78
CA ALA A 6 13.87 4.81 4.82
C ALA A 6 12.73 3.92 5.30
N GLY A 7 12.28 4.16 6.54
CA GLY A 7 11.15 3.47 7.16
C GLY A 7 11.56 2.29 8.04
N GLY A 8 10.62 1.38 8.27
CA GLY A 8 10.80 0.27 9.19
C GLY A 8 9.48 -0.25 9.74
N LYS A 9 9.51 -0.78 10.97
CA LYS A 9 8.34 -1.37 11.65
C LYS A 9 7.68 -0.38 12.60
N GLY A 10 6.37 -0.52 12.77
CA GLY A 10 5.61 0.14 13.84
C GLY A 10 5.72 1.67 13.79
N ALA A 11 6.18 2.30 14.87
CA ALA A 11 6.27 3.76 14.92
C ALA A 11 7.27 4.34 13.90
N THR A 12 8.32 3.59 13.52
CA THR A 12 9.34 4.03 12.57
C THR A 12 8.79 4.21 11.16
N SER A 13 7.82 3.37 10.73
CA SER A 13 7.22 3.52 9.40
C SER A 13 6.54 4.87 9.19
N ARG A 14 6.03 5.48 10.27
CA ARG A 14 5.37 6.80 10.21
C ARG A 14 6.34 7.96 9.99
N ARG A 15 7.63 7.76 10.26
CA ARG A 15 8.69 8.76 10.04
C ARG A 15 9.36 8.65 8.67
N THR A 16 8.91 7.72 7.82
CA THR A 16 9.47 7.55 6.47
C THR A 16 9.52 8.87 5.68
N PRO A 17 8.48 9.74 5.69
CA PRO A 17 8.56 11.03 5.02
C PRO A 17 9.71 11.92 5.51
N ASP A 18 9.94 11.97 6.83
CA ASP A 18 11.00 12.78 7.43
C ASP A 18 12.39 12.21 7.10
N GLU A 19 12.53 10.88 7.12
CA GLU A 19 13.76 10.19 6.72
C GLU A 19 14.06 10.40 5.22
N LEU A 20 13.04 10.38 4.36
CA LEU A 20 13.19 10.68 2.94
C LEU A 20 13.62 12.13 2.70
N ALA A 21 13.04 13.09 3.42
CA ALA A 21 13.44 14.50 3.33
C ALA A 21 14.93 14.69 3.64
N GLN A 22 15.42 14.04 4.70
CA GLN A 22 16.82 14.11 5.10
C GLN A 22 17.76 13.40 4.10
N LEU A 23 17.41 12.17 3.70
CA LEU A 23 18.27 11.36 2.83
C LEU A 23 18.33 11.93 1.40
N ALA A 24 17.20 12.42 0.86
CA ALA A 24 17.15 13.02 -0.48
C ALA A 24 17.94 14.32 -0.55
N GLY A 25 17.88 15.17 0.50
CA GLY A 25 18.71 16.36 0.60
C GLY A 25 20.21 16.04 0.55
N GLY A 26 20.65 14.99 1.25
CA GLY A 26 22.04 14.51 1.18
C GLY A 26 22.43 13.87 -0.16
N ALA A 27 21.45 13.48 -0.98
CA ALA A 27 21.64 12.91 -2.31
C ALA A 27 21.49 13.94 -3.45
N ALA A 28 21.22 15.21 -3.13
CA ALA A 28 20.87 16.27 -4.09
C ALA A 28 19.66 15.93 -4.97
N LEU A 29 18.65 15.27 -4.37
CA LEU A 29 17.37 14.97 -5.01
C LEU A 29 16.24 15.79 -4.38
N ASP A 30 15.23 16.11 -5.17
CA ASP A 30 13.97 16.65 -4.66
C ASP A 30 13.27 15.58 -3.80
N PRO A 31 13.02 15.84 -2.50
CA PRO A 31 12.35 14.88 -1.63
C PRO A 31 10.86 14.71 -1.93
N GLU A 32 10.19 15.71 -2.51
CA GLU A 32 8.72 15.73 -2.60
C GLU A 32 8.13 14.56 -3.41
N PRO A 33 8.66 14.21 -4.61
CA PRO A 33 8.17 13.04 -5.35
C PRO A 33 8.33 11.73 -4.57
N LEU A 34 9.41 11.58 -3.80
CA LEU A 34 9.68 10.38 -3.00
C LEU A 34 8.73 10.29 -1.79
N ILE A 35 8.51 11.42 -1.11
CA ILE A 35 7.56 11.53 -0.01
C ILE A 35 6.14 11.24 -0.51
N TYR A 36 5.76 11.81 -1.66
CA TYR A 36 4.48 11.56 -2.29
C TYR A 36 4.29 10.07 -2.60
N ALA A 37 5.28 9.44 -3.27
CA ALA A 37 5.25 8.02 -3.54
C ALA A 37 5.09 7.19 -2.26
N SER A 38 5.88 7.46 -1.22
CA SER A 38 5.79 6.76 0.07
C SER A 38 4.40 6.85 0.69
N ARG A 39 3.80 8.05 0.71
CA ARG A 39 2.44 8.28 1.21
C ARG A 39 1.40 7.55 0.38
N MET A 40 1.50 7.63 -0.95
CA MET A 40 0.55 7.01 -1.86
C MET A 40 0.58 5.50 -1.80
N THR A 41 1.76 4.86 -1.80
CA THR A 41 1.84 3.40 -1.64
C THR A 41 1.23 2.97 -0.31
N ALA A 42 1.55 3.67 0.79
CA ALA A 42 0.99 3.37 2.10
C ALA A 42 -0.52 3.51 2.13
N LYS A 43 -1.05 4.54 1.45
CA LYS A 43 -2.47 4.82 1.37
C LYS A 43 -3.23 3.78 0.53
N VAL A 44 -2.69 3.39 -0.62
CA VAL A 44 -3.30 2.35 -1.47
C VAL A 44 -3.37 1.02 -0.73
N ASP A 45 -2.27 0.59 -0.10
CA ASP A 45 -2.17 -0.71 0.57
C ASP A 45 -2.98 -0.77 1.87
N SER A 46 -3.32 0.38 2.46
CA SER A 46 -4.12 0.44 3.70
C SER A 46 -5.59 0.81 3.50
N ALA A 47 -5.94 1.49 2.39
CA ALA A 47 -7.28 2.01 2.16
C ALA A 47 -7.95 1.51 0.88
N CYS A 48 -7.23 1.39 -0.24
CA CYS A 48 -7.83 0.98 -1.51
C CYS A 48 -7.91 -0.54 -1.67
N LEU A 49 -6.92 -1.25 -1.13
CA LEU A 49 -6.90 -2.70 -1.05
C LEU A 49 -7.22 -3.13 0.38
N GLN A 50 -8.49 -3.45 0.63
CA GLN A 50 -8.96 -3.89 1.95
C GLN A 50 -9.14 -5.40 1.93
N ASP A 51 -8.04 -6.11 2.22
CA ASP A 51 -7.92 -7.56 2.19
C ASP A 51 -7.86 -8.21 3.59
N GLY A 52 -8.00 -7.39 4.64
CA GLY A 52 -7.97 -7.81 6.04
C GLY A 52 -6.59 -7.81 6.68
N TYR A 53 -5.52 -7.43 5.95
CA TYR A 53 -4.18 -7.30 6.50
C TYR A 53 -3.91 -5.86 6.94
N GLN A 54 -3.37 -5.69 8.15
CA GLN A 54 -3.00 -4.38 8.67
C GLN A 54 -1.52 -4.11 8.42
N ILE A 55 -1.22 -3.03 7.69
CA ILE A 55 0.16 -2.63 7.39
C ILE A 55 0.87 -2.26 8.69
N TYR A 56 1.97 -2.95 8.97
CA TYR A 56 2.80 -2.72 10.16
C TYR A 56 4.28 -2.49 9.85
N HIS A 57 4.65 -2.66 8.58
CA HIS A 57 6.01 -2.49 8.08
C HIS A 57 5.96 -1.79 6.73
N HIS A 58 6.77 -0.75 6.57
CA HIS A 58 6.91 0.02 5.34
C HIS A 58 8.38 0.34 5.17
N VAL A 59 8.99 -0.11 4.08
CA VAL A 59 10.37 0.24 3.73
C VAL A 59 10.40 0.79 2.33
N PHE A 60 10.99 1.97 2.20
CA PHE A 60 11.13 2.71 0.96
C PHE A 60 12.61 2.73 0.57
N PHE A 61 12.91 2.32 -0.65
CA PHE A 61 14.26 2.37 -1.21
C PHE A 61 14.29 3.32 -2.39
N PHE A 62 15.38 4.07 -2.55
CA PHE A 62 15.61 4.89 -3.73
C PHE A 62 17.08 5.00 -4.08
N ASP A 63 17.37 5.30 -5.35
CA ASP A 63 18.71 5.57 -5.84
C ASP A 63 18.92 7.04 -6.22
N ARG A 64 20.14 7.36 -6.68
CA ARG A 64 20.53 8.73 -7.09
C ARG A 64 19.83 9.22 -8.35
N GLU A 65 19.22 8.33 -9.12
CA GLU A 65 18.43 8.69 -10.29
C GLU A 65 16.96 8.92 -9.94
N GLY A 66 16.60 8.83 -8.65
CA GLY A 66 15.23 9.00 -8.16
C GLY A 66 14.33 7.78 -8.42
N ARG A 67 14.89 6.66 -8.91
CA ARG A 67 14.14 5.41 -9.03
C ARG A 67 13.93 4.86 -7.63
N TRP A 68 12.73 4.36 -7.38
CA TRP A 68 12.34 3.86 -6.07
C TRP A 68 11.60 2.53 -6.15
N CYS A 69 11.61 1.81 -5.02
CA CYS A 69 10.74 0.68 -4.75
C CYS A 69 10.26 0.70 -3.30
N VAL A 70 9.06 0.16 -3.07
CA VAL A 70 8.48 0.04 -1.71
C VAL A 70 8.13 -1.40 -1.45
N VAL A 71 8.50 -1.87 -0.26
CA VAL A 71 8.05 -3.16 0.26
C VAL A 71 7.26 -2.90 1.54
N GLN A 72 5.96 -3.16 1.48
CA GLN A 72 5.08 -3.11 2.65
C GLN A 72 4.76 -4.51 3.14
N GLN A 73 4.55 -4.66 4.44
CA GLN A 73 4.06 -5.90 5.02
C GLN A 73 2.83 -5.63 5.89
N GLY A 74 1.75 -6.32 5.53
CA GLY A 74 0.53 -6.42 6.32
C GLY A 74 0.50 -7.70 7.13
N MET A 75 -0.15 -7.67 8.29
CA MET A 75 -0.43 -8.84 9.12
C MET A 75 -1.93 -8.99 9.31
N ASP A 76 -2.44 -10.18 9.09
CA ASP A 76 -3.79 -10.54 9.50
C ASP A 76 -3.80 -10.68 11.03
N PRO A 77 -4.62 -9.91 11.76
CA PRO A 77 -4.65 -9.94 13.22
C PRO A 77 -5.19 -11.26 13.78
N THR A 78 -5.99 -12.00 13.02
CA THR A 78 -6.63 -13.26 13.41
C THR A 78 -5.73 -14.45 13.09
N THR A 79 -5.30 -14.60 11.83
CA THR A 79 -4.50 -15.75 11.40
C THR A 79 -3.01 -15.57 11.66
N ARG A 80 -2.57 -14.34 11.99
CA ARG A 80 -1.16 -13.94 12.13
C ARG A 80 -0.33 -14.10 10.85
N MET A 81 -0.96 -14.43 9.73
CA MET A 81 -0.31 -14.56 8.44
C MET A 81 0.11 -13.18 7.92
N ALA A 82 1.27 -13.14 7.25
CA ALA A 82 1.79 -11.92 6.64
C ALA A 82 1.52 -11.89 5.13
N ARG A 83 1.20 -10.69 4.62
CA ARG A 83 1.09 -10.39 3.19
C ARG A 83 2.06 -9.26 2.84
N ARG A 84 2.73 -9.35 1.70
CA ARG A 84 3.67 -8.33 1.22
C ARG A 84 3.16 -7.66 -0.04
N TYR A 85 3.37 -6.36 -0.13
CA TYR A 85 2.96 -5.51 -1.24
C TYR A 85 4.22 -4.87 -1.81
N HIS A 86 4.42 -5.05 -3.11
CA HIS A 86 5.64 -4.68 -3.80
C HIS A 86 5.32 -3.64 -4.86
N TRP A 87 6.01 -2.52 -4.74
CA TRP A 87 5.92 -1.38 -5.65
C TRP A 87 7.28 -1.11 -6.27
N ILE A 88 7.29 -0.72 -7.53
CA ILE A 88 8.49 -0.26 -8.23
C ILE A 88 8.09 0.92 -9.12
N SER A 89 8.91 1.97 -9.11
CA SER A 89 8.74 3.16 -9.95
C SER A 89 8.80 2.85 -11.45
N GLU A 90 9.65 1.89 -11.83
CA GLU A 90 9.86 1.51 -13.22
C GLU A 90 8.60 0.87 -13.81
N GLY A 91 8.01 1.53 -14.82
CA GLY A 91 6.78 1.10 -15.46
C GLY A 91 5.50 1.41 -14.68
N LEU A 92 5.57 2.19 -13.59
CA LEU A 92 4.38 2.66 -12.88
C LEU A 92 3.72 3.80 -13.66
N SER A 93 2.51 3.57 -14.17
CA SER A 93 1.73 4.58 -14.90
C SER A 93 0.64 5.24 -14.05
N SER A 94 0.25 4.63 -12.94
CA SER A 94 -0.80 5.13 -12.05
C SER A 94 -0.58 4.60 -10.63
N PHE A 95 -0.82 5.42 -9.61
CA PHE A 95 -0.86 4.92 -8.23
C PHE A 95 -2.17 4.20 -7.89
N VAL A 96 -3.22 4.39 -8.70
CA VAL A 96 -4.58 3.96 -8.36
C VAL A 96 -5.16 2.96 -9.34
N GLU A 97 -4.41 2.51 -10.35
CA GLU A 97 -4.83 1.47 -11.28
C GLU A 97 -3.69 0.47 -11.52
N GLU A 98 -3.93 -0.79 -11.15
CA GLU A 98 -2.97 -1.91 -11.22
C GLU A 98 -1.54 -1.54 -10.77
N PRO A 99 -1.36 -0.85 -9.63
CA PRO A 99 -0.09 -0.21 -9.34
C PRO A 99 0.96 -1.17 -8.75
N HIS A 100 0.51 -2.30 -8.20
CA HIS A 100 1.39 -3.28 -7.57
C HIS A 100 2.18 -4.05 -8.62
N LYS A 101 3.49 -4.12 -8.44
CA LYS A 101 4.31 -5.09 -9.18
C LYS A 101 4.00 -6.51 -8.74
N ALA A 102 3.76 -6.70 -7.44
CA ALA A 102 3.35 -7.98 -6.86
C ALA A 102 2.65 -7.79 -5.52
N VAL A 103 1.64 -8.62 -5.26
CA VAL A 103 1.10 -8.86 -3.92
C VAL A 103 1.33 -10.34 -3.60
N VAL A 104 2.03 -10.60 -2.51
CA VAL A 104 2.53 -11.93 -2.13
C VAL A 104 1.89 -12.32 -0.80
N GLY A 105 1.13 -13.42 -0.79
CA GLY A 105 0.40 -13.88 0.38
C GLY A 105 -0.71 -14.85 0.01
N GLU A 106 -1.42 -15.33 1.03
CA GLU A 106 -2.58 -16.20 0.85
C GLU A 106 -3.74 -15.43 0.22
N LYS A 107 -4.39 -16.01 -0.79
CA LYS A 107 -5.57 -15.41 -1.43
C LYS A 107 -6.77 -15.40 -0.47
N ARG A 108 -7.56 -14.34 -0.54
CA ARG A 108 -8.79 -14.10 0.19
C ARG A 108 -9.97 -14.17 -0.76
N ARG A 109 -11.11 -14.59 -0.24
CA ARG A 109 -12.36 -14.65 -0.99
C ARG A 109 -13.10 -13.31 -1.02
N GLU A 110 -12.96 -12.53 0.05
CA GLU A 110 -13.61 -11.23 0.21
C GLU A 110 -12.53 -10.16 0.35
N VAL A 111 -12.37 -9.36 -0.70
CA VAL A 111 -11.45 -8.22 -0.75
C VAL A 111 -12.21 -7.04 -1.33
N LEU A 112 -12.03 -5.84 -0.80
CA LEU A 112 -12.38 -4.62 -1.54
C LEU A 112 -11.12 -4.16 -2.26
N ASN A 113 -11.17 -4.10 -3.60
CA ASN A 113 -10.03 -3.67 -4.40
C ASN A 113 -10.43 -2.52 -5.33
N LEU A 114 -10.12 -1.30 -4.90
CA LEU A 114 -10.37 -0.09 -5.67
C LEU A 114 -9.28 0.23 -6.70
N VAL A 115 -8.16 -0.50 -6.69
CA VAL A 115 -7.08 -0.32 -7.67
C VAL A 115 -7.07 -1.35 -8.78
N ALA A 116 -7.94 -2.36 -8.70
CA ALA A 116 -8.18 -3.28 -9.81
C ALA A 116 -8.71 -2.53 -11.04
N ARG A 117 -8.26 -2.89 -12.24
CA ARG A 117 -8.69 -2.26 -13.49
C ARG A 117 -10.22 -2.20 -13.61
N GLU A 118 -10.92 -3.29 -13.30
CA GLU A 118 -12.38 -3.38 -13.37
C GLU A 118 -13.12 -2.52 -12.32
N ALA A 119 -12.42 -1.94 -11.34
CA ALA A 119 -12.98 -0.94 -10.42
C ALA A 119 -12.91 0.50 -10.98
N ALA A 120 -12.61 0.68 -12.27
CA ALA A 120 -12.60 1.99 -12.92
C ALA A 120 -13.90 2.79 -12.73
N PRO A 121 -15.11 2.21 -12.86
CA PRO A 121 -16.34 2.96 -12.63
C PRO A 121 -16.38 3.60 -11.24
N ALA A 122 -16.00 2.86 -10.19
CA ALA A 122 -15.95 3.39 -8.84
C ALA A 122 -14.90 4.52 -8.68
N ARG A 123 -13.75 4.44 -9.38
CA ARG A 123 -12.74 5.50 -9.35
C ARG A 123 -13.20 6.77 -10.08
N GLU A 124 -14.07 6.65 -11.07
CA GLU A 124 -14.61 7.78 -11.83
C GLU A 124 -15.73 8.49 -11.07
N THR A 125 -16.62 7.74 -10.42
CA THR A 125 -17.80 8.29 -9.73
C THR A 125 -17.52 8.79 -8.31
N ILE A 126 -16.49 8.26 -7.61
CA ILE A 126 -16.16 8.73 -6.25
C ILE A 126 -15.78 10.22 -6.22
N PRO A 127 -14.93 10.75 -7.14
CA PRO A 127 -14.69 12.19 -7.25
C PRO A 127 -15.97 13.02 -7.43
N GLU A 128 -16.88 12.56 -8.30
CA GLU A 128 -18.18 13.23 -8.51
C GLU A 128 -19.04 13.22 -7.25
N LEU A 129 -19.07 12.10 -6.53
CA LEU A 129 -19.79 11.97 -5.26
C LEU A 129 -19.29 12.96 -4.21
N VAL A 130 -17.98 13.10 -4.06
CA VAL A 130 -17.40 13.99 -3.03
C VAL A 130 -17.43 15.47 -3.42
N ALA A 131 -17.67 15.77 -4.70
CA ALA A 131 -17.91 17.12 -5.19
C ALA A 131 -19.36 17.61 -4.94
N ARG A 132 -20.26 16.73 -4.52
CA ARG A 132 -21.63 17.09 -4.11
C ARG A 132 -21.68 17.55 -2.65
N PRO A 133 -22.69 18.34 -2.25
CA PRO A 133 -22.89 18.72 -0.86
C PRO A 133 -22.80 17.50 0.08
N PRO A 134 -21.96 17.55 1.14
CA PRO A 134 -21.74 16.43 2.05
C PRO A 134 -23.03 15.83 2.63
N GLU A 135 -24.05 16.66 2.84
CA GLU A 135 -25.37 16.31 3.36
C GLU A 135 -26.04 15.20 2.54
N GLU A 136 -25.92 15.25 1.21
CA GLU A 136 -26.54 14.26 0.30
C GLU A 136 -25.91 12.88 0.51
N THR A 137 -24.58 12.81 0.57
CA THR A 137 -23.87 11.56 0.84
C THR A 137 -24.19 11.03 2.24
N LEU A 138 -24.28 11.92 3.24
CA LEU A 138 -24.62 11.54 4.61
C LEU A 138 -26.04 10.99 4.74
N GLU A 139 -26.97 11.50 3.95
CA GLU A 139 -28.34 11.00 3.91
C GLU A 139 -28.42 9.61 3.29
N GLU A 140 -27.71 9.37 2.18
CA GLU A 140 -27.64 8.04 1.58
C GLU A 140 -26.99 7.01 2.52
N LEU A 141 -25.92 7.38 3.22
CA LEU A 141 -25.29 6.52 4.23
C LEU A 141 -26.25 6.11 5.36
N ARG A 142 -27.21 6.97 5.74
CA ARG A 142 -28.23 6.65 6.75
C ARG A 142 -29.24 5.62 6.25
N ARG A 143 -29.44 5.53 4.94
CA ARG A 143 -30.38 4.59 4.30
C ARG A 143 -29.77 3.21 4.08
N ILE A 144 -28.43 3.11 3.98
CA ILE A 144 -27.74 1.83 3.72
C ILE A 144 -28.18 0.68 4.64
N PRO A 145 -28.34 0.84 5.97
CA PRO A 145 -28.76 -0.26 6.84
C PRO A 145 -30.15 -0.85 6.52
N THR A 146 -31.01 -0.13 5.80
CA THR A 146 -32.37 -0.58 5.44
C THR A 146 -32.45 -1.14 4.01
N LEU A 147 -31.35 -1.14 3.26
CA LEU A 147 -31.28 -1.57 1.88
C LEU A 147 -30.66 -2.98 1.76
N VAL A 148 -31.08 -3.74 0.74
CA VAL A 148 -30.44 -5.02 0.39
C VAL A 148 -29.13 -4.72 -0.33
N MET A 149 -28.02 -5.04 0.31
CA MET A 149 -26.68 -4.72 -0.19
C MET A 149 -26.12 -5.83 -1.08
N PRO A 150 -25.40 -5.49 -2.16
CA PRO A 150 -24.65 -6.45 -2.94
C PRO A 150 -23.64 -7.22 -2.08
N HIS A 151 -23.52 -8.54 -2.29
CA HIS A 151 -22.65 -9.43 -1.51
C HIS A 151 -21.18 -8.96 -1.41
N ARG A 152 -20.71 -8.20 -2.41
CA ARG A 152 -19.36 -7.64 -2.48
C ARG A 152 -19.05 -6.56 -1.44
N HIS A 153 -20.08 -6.00 -0.79
CA HIS A 153 -19.91 -5.06 0.30
C HIS A 153 -20.28 -5.68 1.63
N ARG A 154 -19.33 -6.41 2.23
CA ARG A 154 -19.54 -6.93 3.58
C ARG A 154 -19.50 -5.77 4.58
N ILE A 155 -20.68 -5.25 4.90
CA ILE A 155 -20.87 -4.32 6.01
C ILE A 155 -20.84 -5.16 7.29
N VAL A 156 -19.71 -5.13 7.99
CA VAL A 156 -19.54 -5.93 9.22
C VAL A 156 -20.27 -5.27 10.39
N SER A 157 -20.47 -3.96 10.35
CA SER A 157 -21.22 -3.19 11.36
C SER A 157 -21.76 -1.88 10.78
N PRO A 158 -22.88 -1.34 11.27
CA PRO A 158 -23.29 0.05 11.02
C PRO A 158 -22.18 1.07 11.35
N ALA A 159 -21.28 0.75 12.28
CA ALA A 159 -20.12 1.59 12.61
C ALA A 159 -19.07 1.68 11.48
N ASP A 160 -19.14 0.82 10.46
CA ASP A 160 -18.32 0.92 9.25
C ASP A 160 -18.90 1.90 8.23
N LEU A 161 -20.20 2.22 8.32
CA LEU A 161 -20.92 3.16 7.45
C LEU A 161 -20.93 4.58 8.00
N SER A 162 -20.92 4.72 9.33
CA SER A 162 -20.86 6.01 10.02
C SER A 162 -19.58 6.15 10.84
N PRO A 163 -18.37 6.05 10.25
CA PRO A 163 -17.15 6.21 11.02
C PRO A 163 -17.12 7.60 11.65
N ARG A 164 -16.71 7.68 12.92
CA ARG A 164 -16.47 8.96 13.61
C ARG A 164 -15.57 9.82 12.71
N GLY A 165 -16.07 10.96 12.27
CA GLY A 165 -15.35 11.87 11.38
C GLY A 165 -15.71 11.80 9.89
N MET A 166 -16.66 10.96 9.45
CA MET A 166 -17.10 10.91 8.04
C MET A 166 -17.54 12.29 7.52
N ARG A 167 -18.35 13.02 8.30
CA ARG A 167 -18.75 14.40 7.98
C ARG A 167 -17.54 15.32 7.77
N LYS A 168 -16.53 15.23 8.64
CA LYS A 168 -15.30 16.05 8.53
C LYS A 168 -14.52 15.70 7.26
N VAL A 169 -14.43 14.42 6.94
CA VAL A 169 -13.76 13.94 5.72
C VAL A 169 -14.51 14.39 4.46
N LEU A 170 -15.82 14.24 4.42
CA LEU A 170 -16.65 14.69 3.29
C LEU A 170 -16.58 16.20 3.10
N LEU A 171 -16.66 16.98 4.18
CA LEU A 171 -16.50 18.43 4.12
C LEU A 171 -15.11 18.81 3.57
N SER A 172 -14.05 18.18 4.09
CA SER A 172 -12.69 18.41 3.61
C SER A 172 -12.49 18.04 2.15
N LEU A 173 -13.17 16.99 1.65
CA LEU A 173 -13.11 16.60 0.24
C LEU A 173 -13.90 17.57 -0.64
N TYR A 174 -15.09 17.96 -0.20
CA TYR A 174 -15.94 18.94 -0.89
C TYR A 174 -15.23 20.29 -1.04
N GLU A 175 -14.63 20.81 0.04
CA GLU A 175 -13.87 22.06 0.03
C GLU A 175 -12.62 21.98 -0.86
N ARG A 176 -11.98 20.80 -0.92
CA ARG A 176 -10.77 20.59 -1.72
C ARG A 176 -11.06 20.36 -3.20
N ALA A 177 -12.29 19.96 -3.54
CA ALA A 177 -12.76 19.67 -4.90
C ALA A 177 -11.73 18.84 -5.72
N PRO A 178 -11.38 17.62 -5.29
CA PRO A 178 -10.40 16.80 -5.96
C PRO A 178 -10.84 16.48 -7.39
N ARG A 179 -9.90 16.58 -8.33
CA ARG A 179 -10.17 16.39 -9.77
C ARG A 179 -10.31 14.92 -10.16
N ASP A 180 -9.66 14.04 -9.41
CA ASP A 180 -9.62 12.61 -9.69
C ASP A 180 -9.52 11.77 -8.41
N PHE A 181 -9.59 10.45 -8.58
CA PHE A 181 -9.52 9.51 -7.47
C PHE A 181 -8.17 9.53 -6.72
N GLN A 182 -7.07 9.88 -7.40
CA GLN A 182 -5.75 9.97 -6.79
C GLN A 182 -5.69 11.16 -5.81
N GLU A 183 -6.28 12.29 -6.17
CA GLU A 183 -6.43 13.46 -5.29
C GLU A 183 -7.40 13.21 -4.14
N VAL A 184 -8.51 12.51 -4.38
CA VAL A 184 -9.38 12.02 -3.30
C VAL A 184 -8.54 11.22 -2.30
N LEU A 185 -7.77 10.25 -2.79
CA LEU A 185 -6.96 9.36 -1.96
C LEU A 185 -5.87 10.11 -1.16
N ALA A 186 -5.26 11.12 -1.78
CA ALA A 186 -4.25 11.98 -1.16
C ALA A 186 -4.80 12.86 -0.03
N THR A 187 -6.13 12.95 0.14
CA THR A 187 -6.75 13.77 1.18
C THR A 187 -6.42 13.25 2.58
N PRO A 188 -5.85 14.08 3.47
CA PRO A 188 -5.56 13.72 4.86
C PRO A 188 -6.83 13.29 5.61
N GLY A 189 -6.71 12.28 6.46
CA GLY A 189 -7.84 11.80 7.28
C GLY A 189 -8.83 10.88 6.55
N LEU A 190 -8.78 10.78 5.22
CA LEU A 190 -9.53 9.75 4.49
C LEU A 190 -8.97 8.37 4.84
N GLY A 191 -9.72 7.56 5.59
CA GLY A 191 -9.32 6.20 5.99
C GLY A 191 -10.03 5.09 5.18
N PRO A 192 -9.67 3.81 5.41
CA PRO A 192 -10.31 2.66 4.76
C PRO A 192 -11.82 2.62 4.94
N LYS A 193 -12.33 2.95 6.14
CA LYS A 193 -13.78 2.95 6.41
C LYS A 193 -14.51 4.00 5.60
N SER A 194 -14.01 5.24 5.59
CA SER A 194 -14.59 6.33 4.80
C SER A 194 -14.54 6.03 3.31
N LEU A 195 -13.42 5.47 2.81
CA LEU A 195 -13.31 5.12 1.40
C LEU A 195 -14.24 3.96 1.01
N ARG A 196 -14.43 2.97 1.90
CA ARG A 196 -15.44 1.91 1.71
C ARG A 196 -16.85 2.47 1.64
N ALA A 197 -17.17 3.41 2.53
CA ALA A 197 -18.47 4.08 2.54
C ALA A 197 -18.72 4.87 1.23
N LEU A 198 -17.70 5.56 0.70
CA LEU A 198 -17.78 6.22 -0.61
C LEU A 198 -18.00 5.23 -1.75
N ALA A 199 -17.25 4.12 -1.77
CA ALA A 199 -17.42 3.07 -2.79
C ALA A 199 -18.84 2.44 -2.75
N LEU A 200 -19.38 2.26 -1.55
CA LEU A 200 -20.75 1.80 -1.31
C LEU A 200 -21.79 2.75 -1.90
N VAL A 201 -21.71 4.03 -1.54
CA VAL A 201 -22.66 5.05 -2.02
C VAL A 201 -22.54 5.22 -3.54
N SER A 202 -21.30 5.21 -4.06
CA SER A 202 -21.01 5.22 -5.49
C SER A 202 -21.73 4.07 -6.22
N GLU A 203 -21.65 2.86 -5.69
CA GLU A 203 -22.31 1.71 -6.29
C GLU A 203 -23.84 1.81 -6.22
N LEU A 204 -24.40 2.33 -5.13
CA LEU A 204 -25.85 2.45 -4.94
C LEU A 204 -26.49 3.48 -5.86
N ILE A 205 -25.83 4.64 -6.03
CA ILE A 205 -26.38 5.75 -6.82
C ILE A 205 -26.10 5.56 -8.31
N TRP A 206 -24.87 5.15 -8.68
CA TRP A 206 -24.42 5.11 -10.07
C TRP A 206 -24.23 3.69 -10.63
N GLY A 207 -24.47 2.64 -9.85
CA GLY A 207 -24.20 1.27 -10.31
C GLY A 207 -22.72 1.05 -10.63
N ALA A 208 -21.82 1.76 -9.95
CA ALA A 208 -20.37 1.77 -10.18
C ALA A 208 -19.64 0.90 -9.13
N PRO A 209 -19.52 -0.43 -9.36
CA PRO A 209 -19.00 -1.34 -8.35
C PRO A 209 -17.49 -1.27 -8.18
N ALA A 210 -17.05 -1.53 -6.97
CA ALA A 210 -15.65 -1.85 -6.69
C ALA A 210 -15.35 -3.31 -7.06
N SER A 211 -14.07 -3.64 -7.29
CA SER A 211 -13.66 -5.01 -7.53
C SER A 211 -13.58 -5.82 -6.24
N ILE A 212 -13.86 -7.12 -6.35
CA ILE A 212 -13.61 -8.13 -5.32
C ILE A 212 -12.38 -9.00 -5.60
N ARG A 213 -11.62 -8.69 -6.66
CA ARG A 213 -10.46 -9.48 -7.06
C ARG A 213 -9.30 -9.25 -6.09
N ASP A 214 -8.85 -10.34 -5.47
CA ASP A 214 -7.61 -10.34 -4.70
C ASP A 214 -6.39 -10.32 -5.65
N PRO A 215 -5.51 -9.30 -5.58
CA PRO A 215 -4.33 -9.21 -6.43
C PRO A 215 -3.20 -10.18 -6.03
N ALA A 216 -3.35 -10.95 -4.93
CA ALA A 216 -2.33 -11.91 -4.50
C ALA A 216 -2.04 -12.96 -5.59
N ARG A 217 -0.78 -13.05 -6.03
CA ARG A 217 -0.37 -13.97 -7.11
C ARG A 217 0.29 -15.26 -6.60
N PHE A 218 1.16 -15.16 -5.58
CA PHE A 218 1.89 -16.31 -5.04
C PHE A 218 2.10 -16.14 -3.52
N ALA A 219 1.95 -17.23 -2.74
CA ALA A 219 2.48 -17.31 -1.39
C ALA A 219 3.96 -17.75 -1.51
N TYR A 220 4.90 -16.93 -1.01
CA TYR A 220 6.34 -17.16 -0.93
C TYR A 220 6.96 -18.20 -1.87
N ALA A 221 7.75 -17.74 -2.85
CA ALA A 221 8.63 -18.59 -3.65
C ALA A 221 9.76 -19.26 -2.84
N HIS A 222 9.90 -18.99 -1.54
CA HIS A 222 10.99 -19.50 -0.70
C HIS A 222 10.48 -20.24 0.53
N GLY A 223 9.20 -20.62 0.56
CA GLY A 223 8.62 -21.32 1.71
C GLY A 223 8.53 -20.48 2.99
N GLY A 224 7.82 -21.03 3.98
CA GLY A 224 7.65 -20.43 5.30
C GLY A 224 8.50 -21.14 6.34
N LYS A 225 8.89 -20.44 7.41
CA LYS A 225 9.51 -21.06 8.60
C LYS A 225 8.60 -22.16 9.17
N ASP A 226 7.30 -21.95 9.06
CA ASP A 226 6.26 -22.84 9.58
C ASP A 226 5.82 -23.88 8.54
N GLY A 227 6.58 -24.04 7.44
CA GLY A 227 6.32 -25.08 6.44
C GLY A 227 5.24 -24.74 5.41
N THR A 228 4.63 -23.55 5.46
CA THR A 228 3.54 -23.16 4.56
C THR A 228 3.98 -22.02 3.63
N PRO A 229 3.85 -22.14 2.29
CA PRO A 229 3.26 -23.28 1.55
C PRO A 229 4.18 -24.52 1.45
N TYR A 230 5.47 -24.36 1.70
CA TYR A 230 6.47 -25.43 1.88
C TYR A 230 7.56 -24.92 2.83
N PRO A 231 8.44 -25.80 3.37
CA PRO A 231 9.58 -25.37 4.19
C PRO A 231 10.47 -24.37 3.47
N VAL A 232 11.21 -23.55 4.23
CA VAL A 232 12.09 -22.53 3.65
C VAL A 232 13.02 -23.13 2.59
N ASP A 233 12.88 -22.69 1.34
CA ASP A 233 13.78 -23.02 0.24
C ASP A 233 15.08 -22.23 0.42
N ARG A 234 16.02 -22.86 1.14
CA ARG A 234 17.34 -22.31 1.43
C ARG A 234 18.13 -22.02 0.16
N ALA A 235 18.02 -22.87 -0.86
CA ALA A 235 18.79 -22.71 -2.10
C ALA A 235 18.41 -21.43 -2.84
N THR A 236 17.12 -21.11 -2.93
CA THR A 236 16.68 -19.85 -3.54
C THR A 236 16.99 -18.65 -2.64
N TYR A 237 16.94 -18.82 -1.31
CA TYR A 237 17.42 -17.82 -0.35
C TYR A 237 18.90 -17.45 -0.56
N ASP A 238 19.77 -18.45 -0.71
CA ASP A 238 21.20 -18.27 -0.91
C ASP A 238 21.50 -17.57 -2.24
N LYS A 239 20.77 -17.91 -3.32
CA LYS A 239 20.86 -17.19 -4.61
C LYS A 239 20.50 -15.71 -4.48
N THR A 240 19.49 -15.41 -3.66
CA THR A 240 19.07 -14.02 -3.41
C THR A 240 20.12 -13.27 -2.60
N ILE A 241 20.70 -13.89 -1.55
CA ILE A 241 21.81 -13.31 -0.77
C ILE A 241 23.03 -13.07 -1.66
N ALA A 242 23.37 -14.01 -2.55
CA ALA A 242 24.46 -13.88 -3.50
C ALA A 242 24.21 -12.71 -4.48
N SER A 243 22.97 -12.54 -4.94
CA SER A 243 22.56 -11.43 -5.79
C SER A 243 22.72 -10.08 -5.08
N LEU A 244 22.30 -9.98 -3.81
CA LEU A 244 22.51 -8.79 -2.97
C LEU A 244 24.00 -8.51 -2.73
N ARG A 245 24.79 -9.56 -2.44
CA ARG A 245 26.25 -9.43 -2.31
C ARG A 245 26.87 -8.89 -3.60
N LYS A 246 26.48 -9.42 -4.75
CA LYS A 246 26.94 -8.96 -6.07
C LYS A 246 26.56 -7.49 -6.30
N ALA A 247 25.33 -7.09 -5.96
CA ALA A 247 24.90 -5.71 -6.06
C ALA A 247 25.75 -4.76 -5.18
N ILE A 248 26.06 -5.15 -3.94
CA ILE A 248 26.94 -4.37 -3.04
C ILE A 248 28.36 -4.24 -3.62
N LEU A 249 28.89 -5.32 -4.19
CA LEU A 249 30.23 -5.32 -4.80
C LEU A 249 30.30 -4.44 -6.06
N GLN A 250 29.25 -4.46 -6.88
CA GLN A 250 29.14 -3.67 -8.11
C GLN A 250 28.75 -2.21 -7.85
N ALA A 251 28.21 -1.90 -6.67
CA ALA A 251 27.84 -0.53 -6.33
C ALA A 251 29.06 0.40 -6.34
N LYS A 252 28.93 1.54 -7.02
CA LYS A 252 29.93 2.63 -7.05
C LYS A 252 29.92 3.40 -5.72
N VAL A 253 30.46 2.77 -4.68
CA VAL A 253 30.55 3.32 -3.32
C VAL A 253 31.98 3.25 -2.79
N GLY A 254 32.31 4.09 -1.81
CA GLY A 254 33.64 4.11 -1.20
C GLY A 254 33.98 2.78 -0.52
N ARG A 255 35.28 2.47 -0.42
CA ARG A 255 35.76 1.20 0.15
C ARG A 255 35.22 0.94 1.56
N ARG A 256 35.12 1.98 2.39
CA ARG A 256 34.59 1.91 3.76
C ARG A 256 33.11 1.51 3.78
N ASP A 257 32.27 2.20 3.02
CA ASP A 257 30.82 1.92 2.91
C ASP A 257 30.57 0.51 2.37
N ARG A 258 31.34 0.10 1.35
CA ARG A 258 31.25 -1.25 0.79
C ARG A 258 31.56 -2.31 1.84
N LEU A 259 32.67 -2.14 2.59
CA LEU A 259 33.05 -3.05 3.65
C LEU A 259 32.00 -3.11 4.77
N GLU A 260 31.42 -1.97 5.13
CA GLU A 260 30.40 -1.92 6.16
C GLU A 260 29.09 -2.59 5.71
N ALA A 261 28.65 -2.35 4.48
CA ALA A 261 27.50 -3.03 3.89
C ALA A 261 27.71 -4.55 3.80
N LEU A 262 28.91 -4.99 3.38
CA LEU A 262 29.26 -6.42 3.34
C LEU A 262 29.30 -7.04 4.73
N ARG A 263 29.83 -6.33 5.74
CA ARG A 263 29.81 -6.79 7.15
C ARG A 263 28.38 -6.92 7.67
N ARG A 264 27.50 -5.95 7.37
CA ARG A 264 26.08 -6.02 7.74
C ARG A 264 25.39 -7.21 7.07
N LEU A 265 25.64 -7.42 5.78
CA LEU A 265 25.10 -8.56 5.05
C LEU A 265 25.57 -9.89 5.67
N HIS A 266 26.88 -10.02 5.95
CA HIS A 266 27.44 -11.22 6.58
C HIS A 266 26.92 -11.45 8.00
N ARG A 267 26.71 -10.39 8.78
CA ARG A 267 26.15 -10.50 10.14
C ARG A 267 24.69 -10.96 10.13
N LEU A 268 23.89 -10.47 9.18
CA LEU A 268 22.47 -10.82 9.06
C LEU A 268 22.26 -12.18 8.42
N PHE A 269 23.17 -12.57 7.51
CA PHE A 269 23.13 -13.83 6.77
C PHE A 269 24.52 -14.47 6.82
N PRO A 270 24.90 -15.05 7.97
CA PRO A 270 26.11 -15.85 8.03
C PRO A 270 25.98 -16.99 7.02
N PRO A 271 27.06 -17.36 6.30
CA PRO A 271 27.06 -18.56 5.50
C PRO A 271 26.65 -19.73 6.41
N GLY A 272 25.72 -20.56 5.93
CA GLY A 272 25.38 -21.79 6.62
C GLY A 272 26.61 -22.69 6.82
N PRO A 273 26.54 -23.66 7.75
CA PRO A 273 27.52 -24.74 7.79
C PRO A 273 27.59 -25.48 6.45
#